data_AF-A0A9X2B1H3-F1
#
_entry.id   AF-A0A9X2B1H3-F1
#
_cell.length_a   1.000
_cell.length_b   1.000
_cell.length_c   1.000
_cell.angle_alpha   90.00
_cell.angle_beta   90.00
_cell.angle_gamma   90.00
#
_symmetry.space_group_name_H-M   'P 1'
#
loop_
_entity.id
_entity.type
_entity.pdbx_description
1 polymer ?
#
loop_
_entity_poly.entity_id
_entity_poly.type
_entity_poly.pdbx_seq_one_letter_code
_entity_poly.pdbx_strand_id
1 'polypeptide(L)'
;MGKATNFLNEIKSEPDYDPTKPIFAMSHYPISGTVWGSAWSSAASNSFGKFIADNNFSQVFYMSGHTQYDPTDERSLYQGAATYMDSGAASYSSYLDDGPYDGYIEGNYIKYKTTPRIVNFLEVYGSKIIIKHYNLSTHEFVGTFRPKWICMLMREPLYWL
;
A
#
# COMPACT_ATOMS: atom_id res chain seq x y z
N MET A 1 -6.68 18.04 -15.19
CA MET A 1 -6.22 16.71 -14.70
C MET A 1 -4.89 16.87 -13.97
N GLY A 2 -4.68 16.16 -12.87
CA GLY A 2 -3.41 16.26 -12.10
C GLY A 2 -2.26 15.51 -12.79
N LYS A 3 -1.01 15.82 -12.41
CA LYS A 3 0.20 15.21 -13.02
C LYS A 3 0.17 13.67 -13.02
N ALA A 4 -0.24 13.05 -11.91
CA ALA A 4 -0.33 11.59 -11.79
C ALA A 4 -1.35 10.96 -12.76
N THR A 5 -2.47 11.63 -12.99
CA THR A 5 -3.47 11.20 -13.98
C THR A 5 -2.90 11.24 -15.41
N ASN A 6 -2.11 12.26 -15.73
CA ASN A 6 -1.48 12.37 -17.04
C ASN A 6 -0.47 11.24 -17.26
N PHE A 7 0.33 10.88 -16.25
CA PHE A 7 1.25 9.74 -16.35
C PHE A 7 0.54 8.39 -16.56
N LEU A 8 -0.59 8.15 -15.89
CA LEU A 8 -1.36 6.92 -16.15
C LEU A 8 -1.92 6.86 -17.57
N ASN A 9 -2.36 8.00 -18.12
CA ASN A 9 -2.81 8.07 -19.51
C ASN A 9 -1.66 7.85 -20.49
N GLU A 10 -0.48 8.41 -20.20
CA GLU A 10 0.75 8.20 -20.96
C GLU A 10 1.15 6.72 -20.98
N ILE A 11 1.27 6.09 -19.80
CA ILE A 11 1.56 4.65 -19.67
C ILE A 11 0.55 3.80 -20.47
N LYS A 12 -0.73 4.14 -20.42
CA LYS A 12 -1.78 3.43 -21.16
C LYS A 12 -1.70 3.60 -22.68
N SER A 13 -1.05 4.68 -23.14
CA SER A 13 -0.85 4.96 -24.57
C SER A 13 0.43 4.35 -25.14
N GLU A 14 1.33 3.85 -24.30
CA GLU A 14 2.57 3.25 -24.74
C GLU A 14 2.32 1.96 -25.57
N PRO A 15 3.09 1.72 -26.65
CA PRO A 15 2.90 0.54 -27.51
C PRO A 15 3.03 -0.81 -26.80
N ASP A 16 3.78 -0.85 -25.70
CA ASP A 16 4.03 -2.05 -24.88
C ASP A 16 3.18 -2.09 -23.61
N TYR A 17 2.13 -1.25 -23.54
CA TYR A 17 1.17 -1.27 -22.43
C TYR A 17 0.56 -2.66 -22.27
N ASP A 18 0.76 -3.21 -21.08
CA ASP A 18 0.25 -4.51 -20.69
C ASP A 18 -0.61 -4.35 -19.44
N PRO A 19 -1.92 -4.56 -19.51
CA PRO A 19 -2.80 -4.39 -18.37
C PRO A 19 -2.53 -5.40 -17.24
N THR A 20 -1.71 -6.43 -17.45
CA THR A 20 -1.29 -7.41 -16.44
C THR A 20 0.00 -7.03 -15.70
N LYS A 21 0.75 -6.04 -16.18
CA LYS A 21 1.96 -5.55 -15.50
C LYS A 21 1.58 -4.55 -14.41
N PRO A 22 2.15 -4.66 -13.20
CA PRO A 22 1.81 -3.76 -12.11
C PRO A 22 2.31 -2.33 -12.36
N ILE A 23 1.50 -1.35 -11.99
CA ILE A 23 1.88 0.08 -11.99
C ILE A 23 1.99 0.54 -10.54
N PHE A 24 3.17 1.02 -10.13
CA PHE A 24 3.38 1.53 -8.78
C PHE A 24 3.10 3.03 -8.73
N ALA A 25 2.17 3.43 -7.88
CA ALA A 25 1.87 4.83 -7.61
C ALA A 25 2.10 5.12 -6.13
N MET A 26 2.80 6.21 -5.84
CA MET A 26 3.13 6.60 -4.47
C MET A 26 2.63 8.00 -4.17
N SER A 27 2.09 8.20 -2.97
CA SER A 27 1.74 9.53 -2.47
C SER A 27 1.97 9.62 -0.97
N HIS A 28 2.03 10.85 -0.47
CA HIS A 28 2.09 11.04 0.98
C HIS A 28 0.78 10.59 1.64
N TYR A 29 -0.37 11.09 1.14
CA TYR A 29 -1.68 10.85 1.76
C TYR A 29 -2.37 9.60 1.23
N PRO A 30 -3.16 8.88 2.06
CA PRO A 30 -3.98 7.76 1.62
C PRO A 30 -5.19 8.21 0.79
N ILE A 31 -5.90 7.23 0.20
CA ILE A 31 -7.16 7.42 -0.51
C ILE A 31 -8.31 7.06 0.44
N SER A 32 -9.33 7.91 0.54
CA SER A 32 -10.47 7.73 1.42
C SER A 32 -11.17 6.38 1.21
N GLY A 33 -11.54 5.70 2.30
CA GLY A 33 -12.25 4.43 2.26
C GLY A 33 -11.42 3.23 1.81
N THR A 34 -10.08 3.30 1.89
CA THR A 34 -9.18 2.20 1.52
C THR A 34 -8.50 1.60 2.75
N VAL A 35 -7.27 2.01 3.04
CA VAL A 35 -6.48 1.54 4.20
C VAL A 35 -6.94 2.19 5.50
N TRP A 36 -6.52 1.64 6.64
CA TRP A 36 -6.85 2.13 7.99
C TRP A 36 -6.67 3.64 8.15
N GLY A 37 -5.55 4.17 7.64
CA GLY A 37 -5.23 5.60 7.67
C GLY A 37 -6.06 6.50 6.76
N SER A 38 -7.00 5.96 5.98
CA SER A 38 -7.69 6.68 4.90
C SER A 38 -8.52 7.90 5.33
N ALA A 39 -8.85 8.02 6.62
CA ALA A 39 -9.44 9.23 7.18
C ALA A 39 -8.56 10.48 6.97
N TRP A 40 -7.24 10.30 6.86
CA TRP A 40 -6.28 11.35 6.57
C TRP A 40 -6.07 11.62 5.08
N SER A 41 -6.99 11.20 4.22
CA SER A 41 -6.91 11.45 2.79
C SER A 41 -6.89 12.95 2.44
N SER A 42 -6.43 13.25 1.23
CA SER A 42 -6.46 14.60 0.65
C SER A 42 -7.39 14.65 -0.55
N ALA A 43 -7.84 15.86 -0.93
CA ALA A 43 -8.61 16.03 -2.16
C ALA A 43 -7.87 15.53 -3.41
N ALA A 44 -6.53 15.66 -3.43
CA ALA A 44 -5.70 15.20 -4.52
C ALA A 44 -5.62 13.67 -4.60
N SER A 45 -5.36 12.98 -3.48
CA SER A 45 -5.32 11.52 -3.44
C SER A 45 -6.69 10.92 -3.79
N ASN A 46 -7.78 11.51 -3.29
CA ASN A 46 -9.14 11.07 -3.60
C ASN A 46 -9.49 11.25 -5.08
N SER A 47 -9.06 12.36 -5.70
CA SER A 47 -9.24 12.57 -7.14
C SER A 47 -8.48 11.53 -7.96
N PHE A 48 -7.27 11.13 -7.53
CA PHE A 48 -6.50 10.07 -8.17
C PHE A 48 -7.14 8.69 -7.99
N GLY A 49 -7.62 8.37 -6.79
CA GLY A 49 -8.37 7.13 -6.51
C GLY A 49 -9.62 7.00 -7.37
N LYS A 50 -10.39 8.09 -7.50
CA LYS A 50 -11.53 8.14 -8.42
C LYS A 50 -11.11 7.92 -9.87
N PHE A 51 -10.04 8.56 -10.32
CA PHE A 51 -9.53 8.37 -11.67
C PHE A 51 -9.14 6.91 -11.96
N ILE A 52 -8.45 6.25 -11.02
CA ILE A 52 -8.13 4.82 -11.09
C ILE A 52 -9.39 3.98 -11.31
N ALA A 53 -10.41 4.19 -10.47
CA ALA A 53 -11.66 3.44 -10.49
C ALA A 53 -12.44 3.67 -11.79
N ASP A 54 -12.60 4.93 -12.21
CA ASP A 54 -13.37 5.29 -13.40
C ASP A 54 -12.73 4.79 -14.71
N ASN A 55 -11.41 4.49 -14.70
CA ASN A 55 -10.64 4.16 -15.91
C ASN A 55 -10.07 2.73 -15.92
N ASN A 56 -10.51 1.88 -14.99
CA ASN A 56 -10.14 0.46 -14.88
C ASN A 56 -8.62 0.21 -14.70
N PHE A 57 -7.93 1.05 -13.93
CA PHE A 57 -6.51 0.87 -13.61
C PHE A 57 -6.28 -0.15 -12.47
N SER A 58 -6.82 -1.36 -12.62
CA SER A 58 -6.78 -2.40 -11.58
C SER A 58 -5.38 -2.94 -11.26
N GLN A 59 -4.42 -2.75 -12.17
CA GLN A 59 -3.01 -3.12 -11.96
C GLN A 59 -2.23 -2.10 -11.12
N VAL A 60 -2.88 -1.04 -10.64
CA VAL A 60 -2.24 -0.04 -9.80
C VAL A 60 -2.02 -0.57 -8.38
N PHE A 61 -0.80 -0.37 -7.89
CA PHE A 61 -0.40 -0.53 -6.50
C PHE A 61 -0.15 0.85 -5.93
N TYR A 62 -1.14 1.35 -5.20
CA TYR A 62 -1.08 2.64 -4.55
C TYR A 62 -0.49 2.51 -3.15
N MET A 63 0.66 3.12 -2.92
CA MET A 63 1.31 3.14 -1.62
C MET A 63 1.21 4.54 -1.04
N SER A 64 0.62 4.63 0.15
CA SER A 64 0.56 5.87 0.92
C SER A 64 1.42 5.79 2.16
N GLY A 65 1.84 6.95 2.68
CA GLY A 65 2.40 7.06 4.02
C GLY A 65 1.48 7.90 4.88
N HIS A 66 2.03 9.00 5.41
CA HIS A 66 1.38 9.98 6.29
C HIS A 66 1.02 9.42 7.68
N THR A 67 0.28 8.31 7.74
CA THR A 67 -0.18 7.74 9.01
C THR A 67 0.88 6.93 9.73
N GLN A 68 1.81 6.32 8.99
CA GLN A 68 2.91 5.53 9.55
C GLN A 68 2.41 4.34 10.36
N TYR A 69 1.27 3.81 9.95
CA TYR A 69 0.65 2.64 10.55
C TYR A 69 1.43 1.39 10.18
N ASP A 70 1.36 0.38 11.04
CA ASP A 70 2.07 -0.87 10.84
C ASP A 70 1.56 -1.57 9.57
N PRO A 71 2.42 -1.80 8.56
CA PRO A 71 2.01 -2.47 7.34
C PRO A 71 1.73 -3.97 7.57
N THR A 72 2.10 -4.54 8.73
CA THR A 72 1.75 -5.91 9.11
C THR A 72 0.28 -6.08 9.49
N ASP A 73 -0.41 -5.00 9.85
CA ASP A 73 -1.84 -5.02 10.13
C ASP A 73 -2.64 -5.21 8.84
N GLU A 74 -3.62 -6.11 8.84
CA GLU A 74 -4.42 -6.40 7.63
C GLU A 74 -5.20 -5.18 7.13
N ARG A 75 -5.54 -4.23 8.02
CA ARG A 75 -6.22 -2.99 7.66
C ARG A 75 -5.30 -2.02 6.91
N SER A 76 -3.99 -2.24 6.92
CA SER A 76 -3.01 -1.47 6.15
C SER A 76 -2.92 -1.91 4.69
N LEU A 77 -3.67 -2.94 4.28
CA LEU A 77 -3.87 -3.33 2.88
C LEU A 77 -5.36 -3.34 2.55
N TYR A 78 -5.71 -2.74 1.42
CA TYR A 78 -7.06 -2.76 0.89
C TYR A 78 -7.07 -3.15 -0.59
N GLN A 79 -7.94 -4.08 -0.94
CA GLN A 79 -8.17 -4.50 -2.32
C GLN A 79 -9.55 -4.02 -2.78
N GLY A 80 -9.58 -3.13 -3.77
CA GLY A 80 -10.81 -2.61 -4.35
C GLY A 80 -10.66 -2.43 -5.85
N ALA A 81 -10.89 -1.21 -6.35
CA ALA A 81 -10.67 -0.88 -7.77
C ALA A 81 -9.21 -1.05 -8.21
N ALA A 82 -8.28 -1.01 -7.25
CA ALA A 82 -6.86 -1.31 -7.38
C ALA A 82 -6.36 -1.86 -6.02
N THR A 83 -5.06 -2.03 -5.85
CA THR A 83 -4.47 -2.38 -4.56
C THR A 83 -3.97 -1.12 -3.86
N TYR A 84 -4.30 -0.95 -2.59
CA TYR A 84 -3.93 0.21 -1.79
C TYR A 84 -3.26 -0.27 -0.50
N MET A 85 -2.11 0.29 -0.15
CA MET A 85 -1.37 -0.12 1.05
C MET A 85 -0.73 1.07 1.76
N ASP A 86 -0.65 0.98 3.10
CA ASP A 86 0.26 1.82 3.86
C ASP A 86 1.70 1.32 3.65
N SER A 87 2.63 2.25 3.44
CA SER A 87 4.05 1.97 3.20
C SER A 87 4.79 1.55 4.47
N GLY A 88 4.15 1.73 5.63
CA GLY A 88 4.78 1.62 6.92
C GLY A 88 5.66 2.83 7.21
N ALA A 89 6.65 2.63 8.07
CA ALA A 89 7.41 3.74 8.62
C ALA A 89 8.87 3.41 8.90
N ALA A 90 9.73 4.29 8.38
CA ALA A 90 11.18 4.13 8.49
C ALA A 90 11.78 4.76 9.74
N SER A 91 11.09 5.72 10.36
CA SER A 91 11.63 6.55 11.45
C SER A 91 10.90 6.36 12.77
N TYR A 92 9.57 6.31 12.74
CA TYR A 92 8.68 6.14 13.90
C TYR A 92 7.38 5.50 13.44
N SER A 93 6.60 4.87 14.31
CA SER A 93 5.29 4.31 13.92
C SER A 93 4.18 5.00 14.67
N SER A 94 3.04 5.18 14.00
CA SER A 94 1.81 5.58 14.68
C SER A 94 0.87 4.40 14.74
N TYR A 95 0.19 4.27 15.86
CA TYR A 95 -0.94 3.40 16.09
C TYR A 95 -1.98 4.32 16.75
N LEU A 96 -3.17 4.42 16.18
CA LEU A 96 -4.29 4.93 16.97
C LEU A 96 -4.79 3.78 17.88
N ASP A 97 -5.57 4.11 18.90
CA ASP A 97 -6.25 3.14 19.76
C ASP A 97 -6.81 1.97 18.90
N ASP A 98 -6.62 0.73 19.37
CA ASP A 98 -6.90 -0.55 18.68
C ASP A 98 -5.86 -1.03 17.62
N GLY A 99 -4.60 -0.57 17.68
CA GLY A 99 -3.47 -1.24 16.99
C GLY A 99 -3.06 -2.57 17.65
N PRO A 100 -2.29 -3.47 16.99
CA PRO A 100 -1.85 -4.75 17.56
C PRO A 100 -0.96 -4.62 18.83
N TYR A 101 -0.63 -3.39 19.22
CA TYR A 101 0.15 -3.04 20.40
C TYR A 101 -0.56 -1.98 21.29
N ASP A 102 -1.90 -2.01 21.37
CA ASP A 102 -2.73 -1.19 22.29
C ASP A 102 -2.75 0.34 22.04
N GLY A 103 -2.41 0.80 20.83
CA GLY A 103 -2.51 2.22 20.46
C GLY A 103 -1.33 3.08 20.95
N TYR A 104 -0.70 3.81 20.04
CA TYR A 104 0.53 4.57 20.26
C TYR A 104 0.73 5.65 19.20
N ILE A 105 0.52 6.94 19.51
CA ILE A 105 0.80 8.03 18.56
C ILE A 105 2.22 8.55 18.80
N GLU A 106 3.17 8.23 17.92
CA GLU A 106 4.50 8.86 17.98
C GLU A 106 4.49 10.24 17.28
N GLY A 107 4.28 11.27 18.08
CA GLY A 107 4.51 12.67 17.71
C GLY A 107 4.80 13.59 18.90
N ASN A 108 4.63 13.11 20.14
CA ASN A 108 4.70 13.94 21.35
C ASN A 108 5.68 13.45 22.43
N TYR A 109 6.31 12.27 22.29
CA TYR A 109 7.16 11.72 23.35
C TYR A 109 8.41 10.99 22.83
N ILE A 110 9.53 11.73 22.81
CA ILE A 110 10.91 11.39 22.38
C ILE A 110 11.58 10.25 23.21
N LYS A 111 10.82 9.42 23.94
CA LYS A 111 11.38 8.55 25.00
C LYS A 111 11.20 7.04 24.86
N TYR A 112 10.56 6.53 23.80
CA TYR A 112 10.48 5.08 23.60
C TYR A 112 11.56 4.60 22.63
N LYS A 113 12.32 3.57 23.04
CA LYS A 113 13.46 3.00 22.30
C LYS A 113 13.08 1.85 21.36
N THR A 114 11.80 1.50 21.25
CA THR A 114 11.37 0.18 20.74
C THR A 114 10.21 0.23 19.75
N THR A 115 9.89 1.38 19.16
CA THR A 115 8.83 1.42 18.14
C THR A 115 9.27 0.61 16.91
N PRO A 116 8.48 -0.38 16.46
CA PRO A 116 8.88 -1.25 15.35
C PRO A 116 8.84 -0.48 14.03
N ARG A 117 10.02 -0.18 13.46
CA ARG A 117 10.17 0.52 12.19
C ARG A 117 10.00 -0.46 11.03
N ILE A 118 8.75 -0.75 10.68
CA ILE A 118 8.43 -1.77 9.68
C ILE A 118 8.11 -1.10 8.34
N VAL A 119 8.71 -1.62 7.27
CA VAL A 119 8.48 -1.18 5.89
C VAL A 119 8.09 -2.35 4.99
N ASN A 120 7.41 -2.05 3.88
CA ASN A 120 7.16 -3.03 2.83
C ASN A 120 8.39 -3.27 1.97
N PHE A 121 8.69 -4.55 1.72
CA PHE A 121 9.66 -5.04 0.76
C PHE A 121 8.91 -5.80 -0.33
N LEU A 122 8.98 -5.31 -1.56
CA LEU A 122 8.21 -5.82 -2.69
C LEU A 122 9.11 -6.65 -3.62
N GLU A 123 8.71 -7.89 -3.89
CA GLU A 123 9.31 -8.72 -4.93
C GLU A 123 8.33 -8.87 -6.08
N VAL A 124 8.75 -8.51 -7.30
CA VAL A 124 7.89 -8.46 -8.49
C VAL A 124 8.34 -9.52 -9.49
N TYR A 125 7.42 -10.41 -9.85
CA TYR A 125 7.61 -11.54 -10.76
C TYR A 125 6.53 -11.52 -11.84
N GLY A 126 6.74 -10.70 -12.88
CA GLY A 126 5.72 -10.50 -13.91
C GLY A 126 4.42 -9.94 -13.30
N SER A 127 3.35 -10.74 -13.35
CA SER A 127 2.04 -10.39 -12.78
C SER A 127 1.88 -10.73 -11.30
N LYS A 128 2.88 -11.36 -10.67
CA LYS A 128 2.87 -11.72 -9.25
C LYS A 128 3.70 -10.74 -8.43
N ILE A 129 3.17 -10.29 -7.31
CA ILE A 129 3.93 -9.51 -6.32
C ILE A 129 3.89 -10.24 -4.98
N ILE A 130 5.04 -10.31 -4.30
CA ILE A 130 5.15 -10.76 -2.92
C ILE A 130 5.49 -9.55 -2.06
N ILE A 131 4.67 -9.31 -1.04
CA ILE A 131 4.87 -8.25 -0.05
C ILE A 131 5.45 -8.89 1.20
N LYS A 132 6.65 -8.46 1.60
CA LYS A 132 7.32 -8.84 2.84
C LYS A 132 7.42 -7.62 3.74
N HIS A 133 7.40 -7.83 5.04
CA HIS A 133 7.53 -6.76 6.03
C HIS A 133 8.90 -6.88 6.69
N TYR A 134 9.68 -5.81 6.58
CA TYR A 134 11.05 -5.76 7.10
C TYR A 134 11.12 -4.78 8.26
N ASN A 135 11.59 -5.27 9.41
CA ASN A 135 11.79 -4.44 10.60
C ASN A 135 13.20 -3.86 10.59
N LEU A 136 13.29 -2.55 10.39
CA LEU A 136 14.55 -1.80 10.35
C LEU A 136 15.22 -1.70 11.72
N SER A 137 14.51 -1.99 12.82
CA SER A 137 15.09 -2.00 14.16
C SER A 137 15.78 -3.31 14.50
N THR A 138 15.26 -4.44 14.03
CA THR A 138 15.84 -5.77 14.31
C THR A 138 16.64 -6.34 13.14
N HIS A 139 16.53 -5.74 11.96
CA HIS A 139 17.12 -6.23 10.71
C HIS A 139 16.58 -7.60 10.28
N GLU A 140 15.28 -7.83 10.50
CA GLU A 140 14.63 -9.11 10.22
C GLU A 140 13.33 -8.94 9.42
N PHE A 141 12.98 -9.96 8.64
CA PHE A 141 11.64 -10.08 8.08
C PHE A 141 10.68 -10.55 9.18
N VAL A 142 9.71 -9.70 9.50
CA VAL A 142 8.73 -9.95 10.58
C VAL A 142 7.40 -10.47 10.05
N GLY A 143 7.24 -10.51 8.73
CA GLY A 143 6.07 -11.09 8.11
C GLY A 143 6.17 -11.13 6.59
N THR A 144 5.29 -11.93 6.02
CA THR A 144 4.90 -11.82 4.62
C THR A 144 3.41 -11.53 4.64
N PHE A 145 2.93 -10.56 3.86
CA PHE A 145 1.49 -10.38 3.75
C PHE A 145 0.91 -11.66 3.12
N ARG A 146 0.21 -12.45 3.93
CA ARG A 146 -0.52 -13.65 3.50
C ARG A 146 -1.98 -13.34 3.74
N PRO A 147 -2.71 -12.82 2.75
CA PRO A 147 -4.13 -12.64 2.95
C PRO A 147 -4.72 -14.03 3.16
N LYS A 148 -5.46 -14.26 4.25
CA LYS A 148 -6.22 -15.52 4.42
C LYS A 148 -7.29 -15.71 3.33
N TRP A 149 -7.55 -14.68 2.50
CA TRP A 149 -8.66 -14.64 1.55
C TRP A 149 -8.38 -13.99 0.18
N ILE A 150 -7.14 -13.57 -0.10
CA ILE A 150 -6.79 -12.88 -1.37
C ILE A 150 -5.61 -13.62 -1.98
N CYS A 151 -5.90 -14.47 -2.96
CA CYS A 151 -4.89 -14.90 -3.90
C CYS A 151 -4.63 -13.70 -4.81
N MET A 152 -3.45 -13.10 -4.70
CA MET A 152 -3.02 -12.02 -5.57
C MET A 152 -2.61 -12.62 -6.93
N LEU A 153 -3.62 -13.12 -7.65
CA LEU A 153 -3.55 -13.53 -9.04
C LEU A 153 -4.15 -12.39 -9.85
N MET A 154 -3.29 -11.57 -10.45
CA MET A 154 -3.71 -10.75 -11.58
C MET A 154 -4.10 -11.72 -12.71
N ARG A 155 -5.38 -12.08 -12.76
CA ARG A 155 -6.08 -12.88 -13.79
C ARG A 155 -5.19 -13.89 -14.54
N GLU A 156 -4.98 -15.05 -13.93
CA GLU A 156 -4.66 -16.30 -14.63
C GLU A 156 -5.64 -17.37 -14.12
N PRO A 157 -6.27 -18.18 -14.99
CA PRO A 157 -7.12 -19.29 -14.56
C PRO A 157 -6.26 -20.32 -13.80
N LEU A 158 -6.70 -20.68 -12.60
CA LEU A 158 -6.14 -21.74 -11.78
C LEU A 158 -6.00 -23.03 -12.59
N TYR A 159 -4.76 -23.42 -12.91
CA TYR A 159 -4.42 -24.80 -13.22
C TYR A 159 -3.56 -25.34 -12.08
N TRP A 160 -4.16 -26.27 -11.33
CA TRP A 160 -3.45 -27.13 -10.39
C TRP A 160 -2.73 -28.23 -11.18
N LEU A 161 -1.43 -28.40 -10.91
CA LEU A 161 -0.69 -29.66 -11.09
C LEU A 161 0.00 -29.99 -9.76
#